data_AF-A0A9D5W351-F1
#
_entry.id   AF-A0A9D5W351-F1
#
_cell.length_a   1.000
_cell.length_b   1.000
_cell.length_c   1.000
_cell.angle_alpha   90.00
_cell.angle_beta   90.00
_cell.angle_gamma   90.00
#
_symmetry.space_group_name_H-M   'P 1'
#
loop_
_entity.id
_entity.type
_entity.pdbx_description
1 polymer ?
#
loop_
_entity_poly.entity_id
_entity_poly.type
_entity_poly.pdbx_seq_one_letter_code
_entity_poly.pdbx_strand_id
1 'polypeptide(L)' 'MGWASGSGLFSEIIKVVKDAVPDKEVRKAAYRKLMRVFLDQDWDTENECLGEDEAYDEIYRELYPEEDD' A
#
# COMPACT_ATOMS: atom_id res chain seq x y z
N MET A 1 8.20 -12.95 -11.23
CA MET A 1 8.22 -11.84 -12.23
C MET A 1 7.38 -10.76 -11.60
N GLY A 2 8.01 -9.71 -11.07
CA GLY A 2 7.32 -8.56 -10.51
C GLY A 2 6.45 -7.91 -11.56
N TRP A 3 5.15 -7.76 -11.27
CA TRP A 3 4.24 -7.12 -12.22
C TRP A 3 4.52 -5.62 -12.13
N ALA A 4 5.22 -5.05 -13.11
CA ALA A 4 5.42 -3.59 -13.21
C ALA A 4 4.07 -2.82 -13.28
N SER A 5 2.96 -3.51 -13.53
CA SER A 5 1.60 -2.98 -13.43
C SER A 5 0.97 -3.05 -12.03
N GLY A 6 1.63 -3.71 -11.07
CA GLY A 6 1.14 -3.95 -9.71
C GLY A 6 0.98 -2.65 -8.93
N SER A 7 2.02 -1.81 -8.93
CA SER A 7 1.99 -0.47 -8.34
C SER A 7 0.98 0.45 -9.03
N GLY A 8 0.87 0.38 -10.35
CA GLY A 8 -0.14 1.14 -11.11
C GLY A 8 -1.58 0.78 -10.72
N LEU A 9 -1.90 -0.51 -10.60
CA LEU A 9 -3.21 -0.95 -10.13
C LEU A 9 -3.44 -0.56 -8.66
N PHE A 10 -2.44 -0.75 -7.80
CA PHE A 10 -2.56 -0.44 -6.39
C PHE A 10 -2.72 1.07 -6.14
N SER A 11 -2.05 1.92 -6.92
CA SER A 11 -2.23 3.38 -6.91
C SER A 11 -3.69 3.78 -7.19
N GLU A 12 -4.32 3.16 -8.21
CA GLU A 12 -5.74 3.39 -8.47
C GLU A 12 -6.63 2.91 -7.33
N ILE A 13 -6.27 1.80 -6.67
CA ILE A 13 -6.98 1.33 -5.47
C ILE A 13 -6.82 2.35 -4.33
N ILE A 14 -5.62 2.88 -4.09
CA ILE A 14 -5.38 3.91 -3.06
C ILE A 14 -6.25 5.13 -3.31
N LYS A 15 -6.30 5.64 -4.55
CA LYS A 15 -7.15 6.78 -4.91
C LYS A 15 -8.63 6.52 -4.60
N VAL A 16 -9.16 5.39 -5.07
CA VAL A 16 -10.57 5.01 -4.85
C VAL A 16 -10.88 4.85 -3.36
N VAL A 17 -10.00 4.21 -2.60
CA VAL A 17 -10.19 3.99 -1.16
C VAL A 17 -10.10 5.31 -0.39
N LYS A 18 -9.13 6.18 -0.72
CA LYS A 18 -8.95 7.50 -0.11
C LYS A 18 -10.16 8.40 -0.32
N ASP A 19 -10.72 8.40 -1.52
CA ASP A 19 -11.91 9.19 -1.87
C ASP A 19 -13.18 8.66 -1.18
N ALA A 20 -13.31 7.34 -1.04
CA ALA A 20 -14.50 6.71 -0.47
C ALA A 20 -14.49 6.61 1.07
N VAL A 21 -13.30 6.56 1.68
CA VAL A 21 -13.12 6.26 3.11
C VAL A 21 -12.36 7.39 3.80
N PRO A 22 -13.06 8.34 4.44
CA PRO A 22 -12.41 9.49 5.08
C PRO A 22 -11.59 9.10 6.32
N ASP A 23 -11.97 8.03 7.01
CA ASP A 23 -11.29 7.56 8.22
C ASP A 23 -9.96 6.86 7.91
N LYS A 24 -8.87 7.40 8.44
CA LYS A 24 -7.50 6.91 8.19
C LYS A 24 -7.29 5.49 8.72
N GLU A 25 -7.80 5.16 9.90
CA GLU A 25 -7.62 3.84 10.51
C GLU A 25 -8.37 2.75 9.74
N VAL A 26 -9.53 3.09 9.18
CA VAL A 26 -10.26 2.19 8.27
C VAL A 26 -9.47 1.95 6.98
N ARG A 27 -8.86 3.00 6.40
CA ARG A 27 -7.98 2.85 5.22
C ARG A 27 -6.76 1.99 5.53
N LYS A 28 -6.07 2.22 6.66
CA LYS A 28 -4.97 1.38 7.15
C LYS A 28 -5.37 -0.10 7.20
N ALA A 29 -6.54 -0.39 7.77
CA ALA A 29 -7.06 -1.76 7.87
C ALA A 29 -7.35 -2.38 6.48
N ALA A 30 -7.80 -1.58 5.51
CA ALA A 30 -8.02 -2.02 4.14
C ALA A 30 -6.69 -2.29 3.42
N TYR A 31 -5.77 -1.33 3.42
CA TYR A 31 -4.47 -1.45 2.76
C TYR A 31 -3.66 -2.62 3.31
N ARG A 32 -3.63 -2.85 4.63
CA ARG A 32 -2.93 -4.02 5.21
C ARG A 32 -3.42 -5.35 4.63
N LYS A 33 -4.73 -5.48 4.39
CA LYS A 33 -5.31 -6.70 3.80
C LYS A 33 -5.01 -6.80 2.30
N LEU A 34 -5.11 -5.68 1.58
CA LEU A 34 -4.85 -5.62 0.15
C LEU A 34 -3.38 -5.88 -0.18
N MET A 35 -2.46 -5.22 0.52
CA MET A 35 -1.02 -5.42 0.36
C MET A 35 -0.65 -6.89 0.56
N ARG A 36 -1.18 -7.55 1.59
CA ARG A 36 -0.95 -8.99 1.80
C ARG A 36 -1.36 -9.82 0.58
N VAL A 37 -2.54 -9.56 0.00
CA VAL A 37 -3.00 -10.29 -1.19
C VAL A 37 -2.07 -10.07 -2.39
N PHE A 38 -1.56 -8.86 -2.58
CA PHE A 38 -0.63 -8.56 -3.67
C PHE A 38 0.76 -9.15 -3.43
N LEU A 39 1.28 -9.07 -2.20
CA LEU A 39 2.57 -9.67 -1.81
C LEU A 39 2.52 -11.20 -1.95
N ASP A 40 1.38 -11.84 -1.63
CA ASP A 40 1.14 -13.27 -1.89
C ASP A 40 1.15 -13.62 -3.40
N GLN A 41 1.20 -12.62 -4.30
CA GLN A 41 1.27 -12.75 -5.75
C GLN A 41 2.58 -12.18 -6.34
N ASP A 42 3.67 -12.18 -5.57
CA ASP A 42 5.00 -11.68 -5.97
C ASP A 42 4.99 -10.19 -6.39
N TRP A 43 4.18 -9.35 -5.75
CA TRP A 43 4.30 -7.89 -5.89
C TRP A 43 5.53 -7.39 -5.13
N ASP A 44 6.46 -6.74 -5.84
CA ASP A 44 7.76 -6.27 -5.33
C ASP A 44 8.03 -4.78 -5.65
N THR A 45 6.99 -4.06 -6.07
CA THR A 45 7.03 -2.62 -6.38
C THR A 45 6.13 -1.78 -5.47
N GLU A 46 5.82 -2.28 -4.28
CA GLU A 46 4.96 -1.63 -3.30
C GLU A 46 5.47 -0.26 -2.82
N ASN A 47 6.79 -0.04 -2.90
CA ASN A 47 7.42 1.23 -2.55
C ASN A 47 7.08 2.36 -3.54
N GLU A 48 6.67 2.03 -4.77
CA GLU A 48 6.30 3.00 -5.80
C GLU A 48 4.98 3.72 -5.47
N CYS A 49 4.17 3.19 -4.55
CA CYS A 49 2.92 3.80 -4.09
C CYS A 49 3.09 4.78 -2.91
N LEU A 50 4.32 4.98 -2.41
CA LEU A 50 4.60 5.88 -1.30
C LEU A 50 4.26 7.35 -1.65
N GLY A 51 3.65 8.06 -0.71
CA GLY A 51 3.26 9.46 -0.83
C GLY A 51 1.85 9.69 -1.40
N GLU A 52 1.13 8.63 -1.78
CA GLU A 52 -0.24 8.76 -2.31
C GLU A 52 -1.30 8.88 -1.21
N ASP A 53 -1.10 8.21 -0.08
CA ASP A 53 -1.95 8.28 1.11
C ASP A 53 -1.12 8.01 2.37
N GLU A 54 -1.25 8.89 3.38
CA GLU A 54 -0.58 8.73 4.68
C GLU A 54 -0.93 7.39 5.35
N ALA A 55 -2.15 6.89 5.16
CA ALA A 55 -2.55 5.58 5.68
C ALA A 55 -1.76 4.44 5.01
N TYR A 56 -1.44 4.57 3.73
CA TYR A 56 -0.62 3.58 3.03
C TYR A 56 0.83 3.64 3.51
N ASP A 57 1.40 4.85 3.57
CA ASP A 57 2.78 5.09 3.98
C ASP A 57 3.06 4.55 5.39
N GLU A 58 2.12 4.72 6.33
CA GLU A 58 2.24 4.15 7.67
C GLU A 58 2.28 2.63 7.66
N ILE A 59 1.41 1.97 6.87
CA ILE A 59 1.43 0.51 6.75
C ILE A 59 2.72 0.02 6.08
N TYR A 60 3.19 0.73 5.05
CA TYR A 60 4.46 0.40 4.40
C TYR A 60 5.62 0.44 5.40
N ARG A 61 5.73 1.50 6.21
CA ARG A 61 6.77 1.63 7.25
C ARG A 61 6.63 0.61 8.38
N GLU A 62 5.41 0.18 8.71
CA GLU A 62 5.18 -0.91 9.67
C GLU A 62 5.72 -2.26 9.15
N LEU A 63 5.63 -2.51 7.83
CA LEU A 63 6.10 -3.74 7.19
C LEU A 63 7.61 -3.71 6.91
N TYR A 64 8.13 -2.53 6.59
CA TYR A 64 9.53 -2.27 6.27
C TYR A 64 10.07 -1.19 7.21
N PRO A 65 10.26 -1.51 8.51
CA PRO A 65 10.89 -0.57 9.42
C PRO A 65 12.30 -0.25 8.91
N GLU A 66 12.65 1.04 8.84
CA GLU A 66 14.02 1.45 8.56
C GLU A 66 14.92 0.79 9.63
N GLU A 67 15.96 0.06 9.21
CA GLU A 67 16.94 -0.46 10.16
C GLU A 67 17.60 0.74 10.85
N ASP A 68 17.44 0.82 12.18
CA ASP A 68 18.17 1.79 13.00
C ASP A 68 19.68 1.49 12.88
N ASP A 69 20.40 2.27 12.06
CA ASP A 69 21.88 2.32 11.98
C ASP A 69 22.51 2.92 13.25
#